data_AF-A0A1W6PWK7-F1
#
_entry.id   AF-A0A1W6PWK7-F1
#
_cell.length_a   1.000
_cell.length_b   1.000
_cell.length_c   1.000
_cell.angle_alpha   90.00
_cell.angle_beta   90.00
_cell.angle_gamma   90.00
#
_symmetry.space_group_name_H-M   'P 1'
#
loop_
_entity.id
_entity.type
_entity.pdbx_description
1 polymer ?
#
loop_
_entity_poly.entity_id
_entity_poly.type
_entity_poly.pdbx_seq_one_letter_code
_entity_poly.pdbx_strand_id
1 'polypeptide(L)'
;MTKFGTAAKAGWLVLGACFISGPAFAQVKRYYQGTSWAIQMVQPDAGGGSDGRPYCELKTTSFEPRSVALQLAASTQEAGTYRTVIKLRKSGWQLPIGAAVKVKVGNPVKIGSGNQVIEGPPMVFKVETTDTMAALVADYDSNWLPEMTNELLNGVFGRTKYGSTLWFQFIDGDEPPWFPASFERFEKKIAFNEYQQCLSDLSQMAADPAQGGFPPLSGTSPLKPKASTGAGSSLQPPIANQQRTVQAEAAAPSEVWRFSTNEEDWGETCFVETHKGDIKIGFMASPGEQLFGFVDGLFKGDTRATWHVDGQPAYVSDGGQNDYFGWYEFDQLPVDLLAQLTQSHEMAITGAKGERVVVGLNGAAEAVPKFKACLAKH
;
A
#
# COMPACT_ATOMS: atom_id res chain seq x y z
N MET A 1 -6.70 44.08 -78.16
CA MET A 1 -7.54 42.91 -78.50
C MET A 1 -8.21 42.40 -77.23
N THR A 2 -9.45 42.86 -77.04
CA THR A 2 -10.65 42.15 -76.55
C THR A 2 -10.50 40.68 -76.12
N LYS A 3 -10.88 40.28 -74.89
CA LYS A 3 -12.24 39.84 -74.51
C LYS A 3 -12.34 39.38 -73.04
N PHE A 4 -13.50 39.69 -72.47
CA PHE A 4 -14.13 39.21 -71.23
C PHE A 4 -14.34 37.68 -71.19
N GLY A 5 -14.49 37.13 -69.98
CA GLY A 5 -15.07 35.80 -69.76
C GLY A 5 -15.28 35.46 -68.29
N THR A 6 -16.43 35.85 -67.75
CA THR A 6 -16.93 35.59 -66.38
C THR A 6 -17.54 34.17 -66.26
N ALA A 7 -17.46 33.62 -65.03
CA ALA A 7 -18.36 32.65 -64.38
C ALA A 7 -18.47 31.19 -64.90
N ALA A 8 -18.24 30.22 -63.99
CA ALA A 8 -19.28 29.31 -63.48
C ALA A 8 -18.76 28.43 -62.32
N LYS A 9 -19.63 28.26 -61.31
CA LYS A 9 -19.50 27.38 -60.14
C LYS A 9 -19.75 25.91 -60.51
N ALA A 10 -19.09 25.00 -59.80
CA ALA A 10 -19.54 23.67 -59.30
C ALA A 10 -18.25 22.84 -59.13
N GLY A 11 -17.79 22.56 -57.91
CA GLY A 11 -18.43 21.63 -57.01
C GLY A 11 -17.74 20.27 -57.17
N TRP A 12 -16.87 19.92 -56.23
CA TRP A 12 -16.77 18.56 -55.66
C TRP A 12 -15.85 18.59 -54.43
N LEU A 13 -16.44 18.13 -53.33
CA LEU A 13 -15.80 17.80 -52.07
C LEU A 13 -14.79 16.67 -52.29
N VAL A 14 -13.55 16.88 -51.86
CA VAL A 14 -12.75 15.79 -51.28
C VAL A 14 -12.05 16.36 -50.06
N LEU A 15 -12.78 16.37 -48.93
CA LEU A 15 -12.18 16.31 -47.60
C LEU A 15 -11.51 14.93 -47.50
N GLY A 16 -10.27 14.85 -47.98
CA GLY A 16 -9.39 13.73 -47.70
C GLY A 16 -9.00 13.81 -46.23
N ALA A 17 -9.86 13.29 -45.36
CA ALA A 17 -9.48 12.97 -44.00
C ALA A 17 -8.37 11.91 -44.10
N CYS A 18 -7.12 12.36 -44.00
CA CYS A 18 -6.02 11.48 -43.64
C CYS A 18 -6.29 11.03 -42.20
N PHE A 19 -7.07 9.96 -42.04
CA PHE A 19 -7.02 9.15 -40.84
C PHE A 19 -5.63 8.52 -40.84
N ILE A 20 -4.68 9.21 -40.21
CA ILE A 20 -3.50 8.56 -39.69
C ILE A 20 -4.03 7.65 -38.59
N SER A 21 -4.35 6.41 -38.95
CA SER A 21 -4.49 5.32 -38.01
C SER A 21 -3.11 5.07 -37.41
N GLY A 22 -2.75 5.90 -36.42
CA GLY A 22 -1.65 5.56 -35.52
C GLY A 22 -2.01 4.23 -34.85
N PRO A 23 -1.01 3.40 -34.48
CA PRO A 23 -1.29 2.24 -33.67
C PRO A 23 -2.06 2.72 -32.43
N ALA A 24 -3.22 2.11 -32.16
CA ALA A 24 -3.90 2.30 -30.90
C ALA A 24 -2.89 1.94 -29.81
N PHE A 25 -2.60 2.91 -28.94
CA PHE A 25 -1.72 2.72 -27.81
C PHE A 25 -2.59 2.31 -26.63
N ALA A 26 -2.19 1.24 -25.94
CA ALA A 26 -2.77 0.84 -24.67
C ALA A 26 -2.96 2.08 -23.78
N GLN A 27 -4.18 2.31 -23.30
CA GLN A 27 -4.44 3.47 -22.47
C GLN A 27 -3.84 3.24 -21.08
N VAL A 28 -2.88 4.08 -20.72
CA VAL A 28 -2.23 4.03 -19.41
C VAL A 28 -2.70 5.22 -18.58
N LYS A 29 -3.45 4.95 -17.52
CA LYS A 29 -3.79 5.95 -16.49
C LYS A 29 -2.80 5.81 -15.35
N ARG A 30 -1.98 6.84 -15.12
CA ARG A 30 -0.98 6.84 -14.04
C ARG A 30 -1.60 7.43 -12.76
N TYR A 31 -1.47 6.70 -11.66
CA TYR A 31 -1.95 7.11 -10.33
C TYR A 31 -0.79 7.69 -9.51
N TYR A 32 0.38 7.06 -9.62
CA TYR A 32 1.55 7.45 -8.84
C TYR A 32 2.84 7.31 -9.65
N GLN A 33 3.77 8.24 -9.45
CA GLN A 33 5.10 8.24 -10.05
C GLN A 33 6.13 8.69 -9.00
N GLY A 34 6.78 7.72 -8.37
CA GLY A 34 7.88 7.94 -7.44
C GLY A 34 9.24 7.82 -8.11
N THR A 35 10.28 7.90 -7.27
CA THR A 35 11.67 7.69 -7.70
C THR A 35 11.93 6.23 -8.04
N SER A 36 11.45 5.32 -7.18
CA SER A 36 11.74 3.88 -7.26
C SER A 36 10.62 3.04 -7.88
N TRP A 37 9.37 3.54 -7.83
CA TRP A 37 8.20 2.81 -8.29
C TRP A 37 7.15 3.74 -8.91
N ALA A 38 6.32 3.17 -9.77
CA ALA A 38 5.12 3.80 -10.31
C ALA A 38 3.91 2.89 -10.17
N ILE A 39 2.73 3.50 -10.03
CA ILE A 39 1.44 2.82 -10.06
C ILE A 39 0.65 3.34 -11.25
N GLN A 40 0.18 2.43 -12.08
CA GLN A 40 -0.58 2.76 -13.27
C GLN A 40 -1.63 1.68 -13.54
N MET A 41 -2.77 2.09 -14.05
CA MET A 41 -3.70 1.18 -14.70
C MET A 41 -3.39 1.11 -16.18
N VAL A 42 -3.22 -0.11 -16.67
CA VAL A 42 -3.00 -0.39 -18.08
C VAL A 42 -4.28 -1.01 -18.63
N GLN A 43 -4.84 -0.38 -19.65
CA GLN A 43 -5.92 -0.94 -20.46
C GLN A 43 -5.29 -1.42 -21.77
N PRO A 44 -4.99 -2.73 -21.88
CA PRO A 44 -4.48 -3.28 -23.12
C PRO A 44 -5.55 -3.11 -24.21
N ASP A 45 -5.13 -2.71 -25.40
CA ASP A 45 -6.00 -2.74 -26.56
C ASP A 45 -6.46 -4.18 -26.84
N ALA A 46 -7.52 -4.32 -27.64
CA ALA A 46 -7.97 -5.59 -28.17
C ALA A 46 -6.84 -6.25 -28.99
N GLY A 47 -5.96 -7.01 -28.32
CA GLY A 47 -4.76 -7.64 -28.89
C GLY A 47 -3.48 -7.57 -28.05
N GLY A 48 -3.44 -6.82 -26.94
CA GLY A 48 -2.27 -6.69 -26.06
C GLY A 48 -2.22 -7.78 -24.98
N GLY A 49 -1.05 -8.41 -24.81
CA GLY A 49 -0.80 -9.57 -23.94
C GLY A 49 -1.06 -9.35 -22.44
N SER A 50 -2.33 -9.46 -22.04
CA SER A 50 -2.85 -9.96 -20.76
C SER A 50 -4.36 -10.18 -20.94
N ASP A 51 -4.76 -11.20 -21.69
CA ASP A 51 -6.16 -11.52 -22.00
C ASP A 51 -7.03 -10.33 -22.49
N GLY A 52 -6.44 -9.22 -22.94
CA GLY A 52 -7.14 -7.99 -23.33
C GLY A 52 -7.85 -7.22 -22.20
N ARG A 53 -7.46 -7.39 -20.93
CA ARG A 53 -8.18 -6.80 -19.78
C ARG A 53 -7.42 -5.70 -19.05
N PRO A 54 -8.12 -4.70 -18.51
CA PRO A 54 -7.52 -3.72 -17.61
C PRO A 54 -6.84 -4.39 -16.42
N TYR A 55 -5.68 -3.86 -16.02
CA TYR A 55 -4.99 -4.28 -14.81
C TYR A 55 -4.31 -3.11 -14.12
N CYS A 56 -4.21 -3.19 -12.80
CA CYS A 56 -3.36 -2.31 -12.02
C CYS A 56 -1.94 -2.87 -12.00
N GLU A 57 -0.98 -2.02 -12.32
CA GLU A 57 0.43 -2.35 -12.36
C GLU A 57 1.21 -1.48 -11.36
N LEU A 58 1.93 -2.15 -10.47
CA LEU A 58 2.96 -1.56 -9.63
C LEU A 58 4.31 -1.98 -10.19
N LYS A 59 5.11 -1.03 -10.68
CA LYS A 59 6.35 -1.32 -11.42
C LYS A 59 7.54 -0.48 -10.95
N THR A 60 8.72 -1.08 -10.91
CA THR A 60 9.98 -0.39 -10.60
C THR A 60 10.35 0.61 -11.70
N THR A 61 10.80 1.80 -11.31
CA THR A 61 11.26 2.87 -12.22
C THR A 61 12.76 3.11 -12.16
N SER A 62 13.41 2.79 -11.04
CA SER A 62 14.85 3.02 -10.82
C SER A 62 15.72 1.79 -11.07
N PHE A 63 15.15 0.65 -11.46
CA PHE A 63 15.83 -0.65 -11.48
C PHE A 63 16.42 -1.05 -12.84
N GLU A 64 16.48 -0.12 -13.81
CA GLU A 64 17.01 -0.41 -15.15
C GLU A 64 18.48 -0.93 -15.11
N PRO A 65 18.87 -1.86 -16.00
CA PRO A 65 18.13 -2.39 -17.15
C PRO A 65 17.12 -3.49 -16.79
N ARG A 66 16.83 -3.68 -15.50
CA ARG A 66 15.88 -4.64 -14.96
C ARG A 66 14.57 -3.94 -14.61
N SER A 67 13.48 -4.69 -14.53
CA SER A 67 12.26 -4.19 -13.95
C SER A 67 11.46 -5.31 -13.30
N VAL A 68 10.84 -4.99 -12.18
CA VAL A 68 9.87 -5.83 -11.51
C VAL A 68 8.51 -5.16 -11.62
N ALA A 69 7.48 -5.93 -11.96
CA ALA A 69 6.11 -5.45 -11.98
C ALA A 69 5.18 -6.45 -11.27
N LEU A 70 4.27 -5.93 -10.46
CA LEU A 70 3.12 -6.66 -9.93
C LEU A 70 1.90 -6.21 -10.70
N GLN A 71 1.19 -7.16 -11.29
CA GLN A 71 0.02 -6.92 -12.11
C GLN A 71 -1.19 -7.57 -11.46
N LEU A 72 -2.21 -6.76 -11.16
CA LEU A 72 -3.49 -7.22 -10.64
C LEU A 72 -4.59 -7.02 -11.67
N ALA A 73 -5.26 -8.10 -12.05
CA ALA A 73 -6.39 -8.09 -12.98
C ALA A 73 -7.58 -8.87 -12.42
N ALA A 74 -8.79 -8.58 -12.90
CA ALA A 74 -9.92 -9.49 -12.69
C ALA A 74 -9.67 -10.83 -13.42
N SER A 75 -9.98 -11.97 -12.78
CA SER A 75 -9.76 -13.31 -13.32
C SER A 75 -10.72 -13.66 -14.45
N THR A 76 -10.30 -14.54 -15.38
CA THR A 76 -11.12 -15.04 -16.51
C THR A 76 -11.94 -16.27 -16.12
N GLN A 77 -11.51 -16.96 -15.05
CA GLN A 77 -12.02 -18.28 -14.72
C GLN A 77 -13.29 -18.19 -13.87
N GLU A 78 -13.38 -17.17 -13.03
CA GLU A 78 -14.48 -17.01 -12.09
C GLU A 78 -14.80 -15.53 -11.85
N ALA A 79 -16.07 -15.17 -12.01
CA ALA A 79 -16.53 -13.80 -11.79
C ALA A 79 -16.35 -13.40 -10.32
N GLY A 80 -15.82 -12.20 -10.07
CA GLY A 80 -15.56 -11.72 -8.71
C GLY A 80 -14.22 -12.18 -8.11
N THR A 81 -13.40 -12.90 -8.87
CA THR A 81 -12.03 -13.27 -8.45
C THR A 81 -10.98 -12.37 -9.12
N TYR A 82 -9.87 -12.17 -8.42
CA TYR A 82 -8.73 -11.38 -8.85
C TYR A 82 -7.49 -12.26 -8.98
N ARG A 83 -6.63 -11.90 -9.92
CA ARG A 83 -5.38 -12.57 -10.22
C ARG A 83 -4.22 -11.61 -10.05
N THR A 84 -3.25 -11.99 -9.20
CA THR A 84 -1.97 -11.29 -9.06
C THR A 84 -0.86 -12.05 -9.78
N VAL A 85 -0.19 -11.38 -10.70
CA VAL A 85 0.99 -11.90 -11.41
C VAL A 85 2.20 -11.02 -11.10
N ILE A 86 3.34 -11.66 -10.83
CA ILE A 86 4.62 -10.98 -10.73
C ILE A 86 5.40 -11.18 -12.02
N LYS A 87 5.92 -10.09 -12.58
CA LYS A 87 6.72 -10.07 -13.82
C LYS A 87 8.11 -9.55 -13.56
N LEU A 88 9.08 -10.27 -14.11
CA LEU A 88 10.50 -9.92 -14.09
C LEU A 88 10.95 -9.68 -15.52
N ARG A 89 11.59 -8.54 -15.75
CA ARG A 89 12.16 -8.19 -17.05
C ARG A 89 13.60 -7.73 -16.90
N LYS A 90 14.44 -8.09 -17.87
CA LYS A 90 15.80 -7.56 -18.05
C LYS A 90 16.05 -7.34 -19.52
N SER A 91 16.53 -6.15 -19.90
CA SER A 91 16.82 -5.86 -21.30
C SER A 91 17.96 -6.75 -21.82
N GLY A 92 17.74 -7.43 -22.94
CA GLY A 92 18.74 -8.29 -23.58
C GLY A 92 19.00 -9.60 -22.84
N TRP A 93 18.00 -10.14 -22.13
CA TRP A 93 18.17 -11.36 -21.33
C TRP A 93 18.27 -12.61 -22.20
N GLN A 94 17.65 -12.63 -23.38
CA GLN A 94 17.67 -13.73 -24.34
C GLN A 94 17.13 -15.05 -23.78
N LEU A 95 16.06 -14.97 -22.97
CA LEU A 95 15.42 -16.12 -22.37
C LEU A 95 14.75 -17.04 -23.42
N PRO A 96 14.81 -18.38 -23.22
CA PRO A 96 14.09 -19.33 -24.06
C PRO A 96 12.59 -19.28 -23.77
N ILE A 97 11.80 -18.75 -24.71
CA ILE A 97 10.34 -18.60 -24.58
C ILE A 97 9.68 -19.94 -24.25
N GLY A 98 8.80 -19.93 -23.24
CA GLY A 98 8.08 -21.11 -22.77
C GLY A 98 8.81 -21.96 -21.73
N ALA A 99 10.10 -21.69 -21.47
CA ALA A 99 10.83 -22.34 -20.38
C ALA A 99 10.29 -21.94 -19.01
N ALA A 100 10.63 -22.74 -17.99
CA ALA A 100 10.29 -22.49 -16.60
C ALA A 100 11.56 -22.38 -15.76
N VAL A 101 11.59 -21.41 -14.84
CA VAL A 101 12.73 -21.10 -13.97
C VAL A 101 12.24 -21.02 -12.53
N LYS A 102 12.88 -21.71 -11.59
CA LYS A 102 12.61 -21.58 -10.17
C LYS A 102 13.34 -20.37 -9.58
N VAL A 103 12.58 -19.53 -8.90
CA VAL A 103 13.07 -18.32 -8.25
C VAL A 103 12.54 -18.30 -6.83
N LYS A 104 13.42 -18.18 -5.84
CA LYS A 104 12.99 -17.81 -4.49
C LYS A 104 12.68 -16.32 -4.47
N VAL A 105 11.57 -15.97 -3.84
CA VAL A 105 11.10 -14.59 -3.73
C VAL A 105 11.03 -14.19 -2.26
N GLY A 106 11.69 -13.09 -1.92
CA GLY A 106 11.55 -12.40 -0.65
C GLY A 106 10.16 -11.83 -0.51
N ASN A 107 9.39 -12.49 0.34
CA ASN A 107 8.08 -12.14 0.88
C ASN A 107 7.18 -11.17 0.08
N PRO A 108 6.30 -11.69 -0.80
CA PRO A 108 5.18 -10.91 -1.34
C PRO A 108 3.85 -11.08 -0.58
N VAL A 109 3.70 -12.02 0.40
CA VAL A 109 2.36 -12.33 0.97
C VAL A 109 2.34 -12.71 2.48
N LYS A 110 3.48 -12.89 3.17
CA LYS A 110 3.53 -13.28 4.60
C LYS A 110 4.71 -12.66 5.35
N ILE A 111 4.51 -11.49 5.97
CA ILE A 111 5.41 -11.06 7.05
C ILE A 111 5.15 -11.97 8.26
N GLY A 112 6.13 -12.76 8.67
CA GLY A 112 6.05 -13.50 9.93
C GLY A 112 6.14 -12.55 11.11
N SER A 113 5.59 -12.95 12.26
CA SER A 113 5.80 -12.23 13.51
C SER A 113 7.30 -12.02 13.75
N GLY A 114 7.70 -10.76 13.93
CA GLY A 114 9.10 -10.41 14.24
C GLY A 114 9.96 -9.96 13.06
N ASN A 115 9.40 -9.30 12.04
CA ASN A 115 10.20 -8.75 10.91
C ASN A 115 11.05 -9.80 10.17
N GLN A 116 10.73 -11.09 10.31
CA GLN A 116 11.40 -12.15 9.59
C GLN A 116 10.77 -12.29 8.20
N VAL A 117 11.60 -12.17 7.18
CA VAL A 117 11.25 -12.57 5.82
C VAL A 117 11.03 -14.08 5.85
N ILE A 118 9.77 -14.52 5.82
CA ILE A 118 9.46 -15.95 5.66
C ILE A 118 9.77 -16.31 4.20
N GLU A 119 10.80 -17.13 4.00
CA GLU A 119 11.08 -17.71 2.69
C GLU A 119 9.97 -18.70 2.31
N GLY A 120 9.13 -18.30 1.36
CA GLY A 120 8.19 -19.22 0.71
C GLY A 120 8.93 -20.26 -0.14
N PRO A 121 8.25 -21.37 -0.51
CA PRO A 121 8.81 -22.30 -1.48
C PRO A 121 9.14 -21.58 -2.81
N PRO A 122 10.16 -22.03 -3.56
CA PRO A 122 10.51 -21.41 -4.83
C PRO A 122 9.31 -21.30 -5.77
N MET A 123 9.10 -20.11 -6.33
CA MET A 123 8.09 -19.86 -7.34
C MET A 123 8.59 -20.28 -8.71
N VAL A 124 7.70 -20.82 -9.54
CA VAL A 124 8.01 -21.19 -10.92
C VAL A 124 7.63 -20.04 -11.84
N PHE A 125 8.63 -19.38 -12.42
CA PHE A 125 8.46 -18.35 -13.44
C PHE A 125 8.46 -18.97 -14.82
N LYS A 126 7.48 -18.62 -15.64
CA LYS A 126 7.41 -19.00 -17.05
C LYS A 126 7.93 -17.86 -17.92
N VAL A 127 8.81 -18.18 -18.86
CA VAL A 127 9.32 -17.22 -19.83
C VAL A 127 8.22 -16.87 -20.84
N GLU A 128 7.81 -15.61 -20.84
CA GLU A 128 6.78 -15.07 -21.75
C GLU A 128 7.41 -14.51 -23.03
N THR A 129 8.57 -13.86 -22.91
CA THR A 129 9.32 -13.25 -24.02
C THR A 129 10.81 -13.46 -23.82
N THR A 130 11.64 -13.03 -24.78
CA THR A 130 13.10 -13.08 -24.65
C THR A 130 13.64 -12.25 -23.49
N ASP A 131 12.86 -11.29 -22.97
CA ASP A 131 13.30 -10.38 -21.92
C ASP A 131 12.45 -10.48 -20.65
N THR A 132 11.34 -11.23 -20.66
CA THR A 132 10.34 -11.24 -19.60
C THR A 132 9.94 -12.64 -19.20
N MET A 133 9.81 -12.86 -17.89
CA MET A 133 9.17 -14.03 -17.31
C MET A 133 8.17 -13.64 -16.23
N ALA A 134 7.17 -14.48 -15.99
CA ALA A 134 6.08 -14.20 -15.08
C ALA A 134 5.73 -15.42 -14.22
N ALA A 135 5.26 -15.16 -12.99
CA ALA A 135 4.71 -16.19 -12.11
C ALA A 135 3.37 -15.74 -11.52
N LEU A 136 2.46 -16.68 -11.35
CA LEU A 136 1.23 -16.45 -10.59
C LEU A 136 1.60 -16.33 -9.11
N VAL A 137 1.18 -15.25 -8.47
CA VAL A 137 1.31 -15.08 -7.01
C VAL A 137 0.12 -15.72 -6.33
N ALA A 138 -1.09 -15.32 -6.73
CA ALA A 138 -2.34 -15.83 -6.18
C ALA A 138 -3.52 -15.54 -7.11
N ASP A 139 -4.51 -16.43 -7.06
CA ASP A 139 -5.89 -16.16 -7.45
C ASP A 139 -6.73 -16.13 -6.16
N TYR A 140 -7.58 -15.12 -5.99
CA TYR A 140 -8.35 -14.94 -4.76
C TYR A 140 -9.67 -14.20 -4.99
N ASP A 141 -10.64 -14.43 -4.12
CA ASP A 141 -11.95 -13.76 -4.15
C ASP A 141 -11.84 -12.27 -3.77
N SER A 142 -12.81 -11.47 -4.22
CA SER A 142 -12.88 -10.03 -3.90
C SER A 142 -12.78 -9.70 -2.40
N ASN A 143 -13.20 -10.63 -1.53
CA ASN A 143 -13.16 -10.44 -0.08
C ASN A 143 -11.74 -10.44 0.50
N TRP A 144 -10.78 -11.04 -0.21
CA TRP A 144 -9.36 -11.09 0.18
C TRP A 144 -8.54 -9.95 -0.45
N LEU A 145 -9.19 -9.08 -1.24
CA LEU A 145 -8.51 -8.00 -1.94
C LEU A 145 -7.81 -7.02 -0.99
N PRO A 146 -8.40 -6.58 0.14
CA PRO A 146 -7.72 -5.71 1.10
C PRO A 146 -6.49 -6.38 1.72
N GLU A 147 -6.61 -7.62 2.18
CA GLU A 147 -5.54 -8.38 2.84
C GLU A 147 -4.39 -8.65 1.88
N MET A 148 -4.70 -9.17 0.69
CA MET A 148 -3.69 -9.43 -0.34
C MET A 148 -2.98 -8.15 -0.77
N THR A 149 -3.71 -7.05 -0.86
CA THR A 149 -3.13 -5.74 -1.15
C THR A 149 -2.19 -5.29 -0.04
N ASN A 150 -2.62 -5.38 1.22
CA ASN A 150 -1.81 -4.98 2.35
C ASN A 150 -0.52 -5.81 2.43
N GLU A 151 -0.61 -7.13 2.26
CA GLU A 151 0.55 -8.02 2.29
C GLU A 151 1.51 -7.79 1.10
N LEU A 152 0.98 -7.69 -0.13
CA LEU A 152 1.80 -7.40 -1.33
C LEU A 152 2.51 -6.06 -1.21
N LEU A 153 1.77 -5.03 -0.78
CA LEU A 153 2.34 -3.71 -0.62
C LEU A 153 3.31 -3.65 0.56
N ASN A 154 3.06 -4.33 1.68
CA ASN A 154 4.05 -4.40 2.76
C ASN A 154 5.31 -5.17 2.32
N GLY A 155 5.17 -6.20 1.48
CA GLY A 155 6.30 -6.90 0.86
C GLY A 155 7.12 -6.03 -0.10
N VAL A 156 6.52 -5.04 -0.77
CA VAL A 156 7.22 -4.12 -1.68
C VAL A 156 7.70 -2.84 -0.98
N PHE A 157 6.90 -2.35 -0.04
CA PHE A 157 7.05 -1.05 0.63
C PHE A 157 7.80 -1.17 1.97
N GLY A 158 7.92 -2.38 2.51
CA GLY A 158 8.65 -2.65 3.74
C GLY A 158 10.15 -2.39 3.57
N ARG A 159 10.68 -1.46 4.37
CA ARG A 159 12.13 -1.36 4.61
C ARG A 159 12.48 -2.12 5.88
N THR A 160 13.38 -3.09 5.74
CA THR A 160 14.07 -3.68 6.90
C THR A 160 15.40 -2.98 7.14
N LYS A 161 16.05 -3.29 8.27
CA LYS A 161 17.44 -2.92 8.56
C LYS A 161 18.43 -3.34 7.45
N TYR A 162 18.07 -4.29 6.60
CA TYR A 162 18.92 -4.87 5.54
C TYR A 162 18.53 -4.43 4.12
N GLY A 163 17.55 -3.53 3.96
CA GLY A 163 17.05 -3.08 2.66
C GLY A 163 15.62 -3.56 2.38
N SER A 164 15.29 -3.70 1.09
CA SER A 164 13.95 -4.09 0.64
C SER A 164 13.56 -5.48 1.10
N THR A 165 12.32 -5.64 1.55
CA THR A 165 11.71 -6.95 1.83
C THR A 165 11.56 -7.79 0.56
N LEU A 166 11.45 -7.14 -0.61
CA LEU A 166 11.38 -7.80 -1.91
C LEU A 166 12.76 -8.11 -2.47
N TRP A 167 13.03 -9.38 -2.71
CA TRP A 167 14.24 -9.85 -3.39
C TRP A 167 13.97 -11.10 -4.22
N PHE A 168 14.88 -11.41 -5.15
CA PHE A 168 14.78 -12.58 -6.03
C PHE A 168 16.09 -13.34 -6.07
N GLN A 169 16.03 -14.64 -5.88
CA GLN A 169 17.18 -15.53 -6.03
C GLN A 169 16.86 -16.62 -7.05
N PHE A 170 17.60 -16.64 -8.15
CA PHE A 170 17.44 -17.58 -9.25
C PHE A 170 18.13 -18.90 -8.87
N ILE A 171 17.37 -19.99 -8.81
CA ILE A 171 17.89 -21.29 -8.35
C ILE A 171 18.48 -22.07 -9.53
N ASP A 172 17.78 -22.04 -10.66
CA ASP A 172 18.09 -22.87 -11.83
C ASP A 172 19.09 -22.19 -12.79
N GLY A 173 19.69 -21.05 -12.42
CA GLY A 173 20.52 -20.23 -13.29
C GLY A 173 21.67 -19.51 -12.57
N ASP A 174 22.46 -18.78 -13.36
CA ASP A 174 23.63 -18.00 -12.93
C ASP A 174 23.34 -16.50 -12.77
N GLU A 175 22.08 -16.08 -12.93
CA GLU A 175 21.69 -14.69 -12.72
C GLU A 175 21.88 -14.30 -11.24
N PRO A 176 22.61 -13.21 -10.96
CA PRO A 176 22.81 -12.75 -9.60
C PRO A 176 21.47 -12.37 -8.95
N PRO A 177 21.36 -12.44 -7.61
CA PRO A 177 20.14 -12.04 -6.91
C PRO A 177 19.73 -10.59 -7.21
N TRP A 178 18.43 -10.33 -7.28
CA TRP A 178 17.88 -9.01 -7.52
C TRP A 178 17.31 -8.42 -6.22
N PHE A 179 17.62 -7.14 -6.00
CA PHE A 179 17.15 -6.37 -4.86
C PHE A 179 16.58 -5.04 -5.36
N PRO A 180 15.31 -5.01 -5.80
CA PRO A 180 14.66 -3.75 -6.15
C PRO A 180 14.67 -2.79 -4.95
N ALA A 181 14.81 -1.49 -5.23
CA ALA A 181 14.67 -0.46 -4.19
C ALA A 181 13.27 -0.54 -3.56
N SER A 182 13.15 -0.34 -2.25
CA SER A 182 11.85 -0.10 -1.62
C SER A 182 11.36 1.32 -1.92
N PHE A 183 10.09 1.58 -1.62
CA PHE A 183 9.59 2.94 -1.53
C PHE A 183 10.38 3.77 -0.52
N GLU A 184 10.49 5.07 -0.79
CA GLU A 184 10.94 6.01 0.22
C GLU A 184 9.88 6.13 1.33
N ARG A 185 10.31 6.46 2.56
CA ARG A 185 9.45 6.44 3.75
C ARG A 185 8.17 7.28 3.58
N PHE A 186 8.30 8.44 2.94
CA PHE A 186 7.20 9.39 2.68
C PHE A 186 6.31 8.97 1.50
N GLU A 187 6.83 8.15 0.60
CA GLU A 187 6.08 7.71 -0.58
C GLU A 187 5.11 6.58 -0.25
N LYS A 188 5.35 5.82 0.84
CA LYS A 188 4.61 4.61 1.18
C LYS A 188 3.09 4.84 1.30
N LYS A 189 2.64 5.85 2.05
CA LYS A 189 1.19 6.10 2.22
C LYS A 189 0.54 6.64 0.95
N ILE A 190 1.20 7.59 0.28
CA ILE A 190 0.70 8.14 -0.98
C ILE A 190 0.54 7.01 -1.99
N ALA A 191 1.57 6.20 -2.18
CA ALA A 191 1.53 5.05 -3.07
C ALA A 191 0.48 4.01 -2.65
N PHE A 192 0.32 3.75 -1.35
CA PHE A 192 -0.74 2.86 -0.86
C PHE A 192 -2.13 3.37 -1.25
N ASN A 193 -2.42 4.65 -1.00
CA ASN A 193 -3.72 5.24 -1.35
C ASN A 193 -3.95 5.26 -2.86
N GLU A 194 -2.94 5.61 -3.65
CA GLU A 194 -3.01 5.61 -5.11
C GLU A 194 -3.19 4.19 -5.68
N TYR A 195 -2.59 3.19 -5.04
CA TYR A 195 -2.82 1.78 -5.39
C TYR A 195 -4.26 1.36 -5.07
N GLN A 196 -4.77 1.68 -3.88
CA GLN A 196 -6.17 1.43 -3.53
C GLN A 196 -7.13 2.11 -4.51
N GLN A 197 -6.82 3.33 -4.95
CA GLN A 197 -7.63 4.01 -5.96
C GLN A 197 -7.57 3.30 -7.32
N CYS A 198 -6.39 2.82 -7.74
CA CYS A 198 -6.28 1.99 -8.94
C CYS A 198 -7.18 0.76 -8.83
N LEU A 199 -7.12 0.06 -7.70
CA LEU A 199 -7.94 -1.14 -7.46
C LEU A 199 -9.44 -0.84 -7.46
N SER A 200 -9.83 0.29 -6.86
CA SER A 200 -11.22 0.75 -6.87
C SER A 200 -11.70 0.95 -8.30
N ASP A 201 -10.93 1.67 -9.13
CA ASP A 201 -11.29 1.92 -10.52
C ASP A 201 -11.31 0.60 -11.34
N LEU A 202 -10.36 -0.30 -11.11
CA LEU A 202 -10.34 -1.63 -11.72
C LEU A 202 -11.59 -2.45 -11.37
N SER A 203 -12.03 -2.42 -10.11
CA SER A 203 -13.23 -3.12 -9.65
C SER A 203 -14.50 -2.57 -10.29
N GLN A 204 -14.58 -1.25 -10.48
CA GLN A 204 -15.69 -0.59 -11.17
C GLN A 204 -15.72 -0.99 -12.65
N MET A 205 -14.57 -1.08 -13.32
CA MET A 205 -14.47 -1.53 -14.70
C MET A 205 -14.88 -3.00 -14.86
N ALA A 206 -14.55 -3.84 -13.89
CA ALA A 206 -14.98 -5.24 -13.89
C ALA A 206 -16.50 -5.40 -13.65
N ALA A 207 -17.13 -4.44 -12.97
CA ALA A 207 -18.56 -4.44 -12.71
C ALA A 207 -19.41 -3.81 -13.83
N ASP A 208 -18.80 -3.01 -14.73
CA ASP A 208 -19.51 -2.37 -15.84
C ASP A 208 -19.72 -3.35 -17.02
N PRO A 209 -20.96 -3.79 -17.29
CA PRO A 209 -21.24 -4.68 -18.42
C PRO A 209 -20.98 -4.01 -19.78
N ALA A 210 -20.88 -2.68 -19.86
CA ALA A 210 -20.70 -1.96 -21.11
C ALA A 210 -19.25 -1.99 -21.66
N GLN A 211 -18.26 -2.40 -20.86
CA GLN A 211 -16.84 -2.40 -21.27
C GLN A 211 -16.21 -3.80 -21.43
N GLY A 212 -17.01 -4.86 -21.48
CA GLY A 212 -16.51 -6.21 -21.81
C GLY A 212 -17.14 -7.37 -21.07
N GLY A 213 -18.33 -7.19 -20.48
CA GLY A 213 -19.07 -8.30 -19.88
C GLY A 213 -19.69 -9.19 -20.97
N PHE A 214 -19.28 -10.46 -21.03
CA PHE A 214 -20.08 -11.49 -21.70
C PHE A 214 -21.50 -11.48 -21.11
N PRO A 215 -22.55 -11.69 -21.93
CA PRO A 215 -23.92 -11.76 -21.41
C PRO A 215 -23.98 -12.85 -20.33
N PRO A 216 -24.66 -12.61 -19.20
CA PRO A 216 -24.75 -13.60 -18.13
C PRO A 216 -25.33 -14.88 -18.72
N LEU A 217 -24.57 -15.97 -18.65
CA LEU A 217 -25.11 -17.30 -18.88
C LEU A 217 -26.19 -17.51 -17.83
N SER A 218 -27.42 -17.50 -18.31
CA SER A 218 -28.68 -17.73 -17.62
C SER A 218 -28.56 -18.87 -16.59
N GLY A 219 -28.34 -18.51 -15.33
CA GLY A 219 -28.53 -19.39 -14.19
C GLY A 219 -29.94 -19.18 -13.64
N THR A 220 -30.92 -19.89 -14.18
CA THR A 220 -32.26 -19.95 -13.57
C THR A 220 -32.15 -20.57 -12.18
N SER A 221 -32.58 -19.83 -11.15
CA SER A 221 -32.78 -20.37 -9.80
C SER A 221 -33.99 -21.32 -9.78
N PRO A 222 -33.91 -22.50 -9.11
CA PRO A 222 -35.01 -23.45 -9.00
C PRO A 222 -36.10 -23.01 -8.00
N LEU A 223 -36.00 -21.81 -7.41
CA LEU A 223 -36.93 -21.34 -6.38
C LEU A 223 -37.86 -20.26 -6.94
N LYS A 224 -39.18 -20.50 -6.81
CA LYS A 224 -40.25 -19.61 -7.30
C LYS A 224 -40.20 -18.23 -6.63
N PRO A 225 -40.37 -17.13 -7.39
CA PRO A 225 -40.63 -15.82 -6.82
C PRO A 225 -42.00 -15.82 -6.14
N LYS A 226 -42.06 -15.45 -4.86
CA LYS A 226 -43.33 -15.08 -4.23
C LYS A 226 -43.67 -13.65 -4.65
N ALA A 227 -44.79 -13.53 -5.34
CA ALA A 227 -45.36 -12.28 -5.80
C ALA A 227 -45.76 -11.37 -4.63
N SER A 228 -45.55 -10.08 -4.86
CA SER A 228 -46.03 -8.94 -4.09
C SER A 228 -47.55 -8.78 -4.20
N THR A 229 -48.19 -8.55 -3.05
CA THR A 229 -49.49 -7.87 -2.88
C THR A 229 -49.23 -6.85 -1.77
N GLY A 230 -49.44 -5.54 -1.85
CA GLY A 230 -50.13 -4.69 -2.80
C GLY A 230 -50.71 -3.51 -2.01
N ALA A 231 -50.53 -2.30 -2.55
CA ALA A 231 -51.23 -1.04 -2.21
C ALA A 231 -50.83 -0.30 -0.93
N GLY A 232 -50.51 0.99 -1.12
CA GLY A 232 -50.01 1.91 -0.11
C GLY A 232 -51.09 2.69 0.64
N SER A 233 -50.66 3.55 1.59
CA SER A 233 -51.09 4.95 1.67
C SER A 233 -50.35 5.70 2.80
N SER A 234 -50.08 6.98 2.51
CA SER A 234 -49.93 8.17 3.37
C SER A 234 -48.92 8.24 4.55
N LEU A 235 -47.94 9.14 4.35
CA LEU A 235 -47.58 10.30 5.20
C LEU A 235 -48.09 10.36 6.66
N GLN A 236 -47.20 10.23 7.66
CA GLN A 236 -46.66 11.30 8.55
C GLN A 236 -45.87 10.70 9.76
N PRO A 237 -44.96 11.47 10.41
CA PRO A 237 -43.95 10.99 11.36
C PRO A 237 -44.43 11.02 12.83
N PRO A 238 -43.72 10.39 13.79
CA PRO A 238 -42.80 11.19 14.64
C PRO A 238 -41.56 10.46 15.23
N ILE A 239 -40.52 11.26 15.49
CA ILE A 239 -39.70 11.39 16.73
C ILE A 239 -39.62 10.17 17.69
N ALA A 240 -38.40 9.68 17.97
CA ALA A 240 -37.74 9.77 19.28
C ALA A 240 -36.46 8.90 19.41
N ASN A 241 -35.35 9.59 19.74
CA ASN A 241 -34.23 9.23 20.61
C ASN A 241 -33.84 7.75 20.80
N GLN A 242 -32.56 7.48 20.60
CA GLN A 242 -31.68 7.22 21.76
C GLN A 242 -30.24 7.66 21.47
N GLN A 243 -29.74 8.52 22.36
CA GLN A 243 -28.38 9.00 22.45
C GLN A 243 -27.37 7.86 22.40
N ARG A 244 -26.38 7.95 21.51
CA ARG A 244 -25.06 7.36 21.76
C ARG A 244 -24.21 8.45 22.38
N THR A 245 -24.04 8.34 23.69
CA THR A 245 -23.13 9.15 24.49
C THR A 245 -21.74 9.04 23.88
N VAL A 246 -21.30 10.07 23.17
CA VAL A 246 -19.88 10.30 22.93
C VAL A 246 -19.35 10.76 24.27
N GLN A 247 -18.88 9.81 25.07
CA GLN A 247 -18.09 10.11 26.24
C GLN A 247 -16.69 10.44 25.74
N ALA A 248 -16.55 11.66 25.20
CA ALA A 248 -15.26 12.32 25.13
C ALA A 248 -14.86 12.59 26.58
N GLU A 249 -14.12 11.67 27.19
CA GLU A 249 -13.40 11.96 28.41
C GLU A 249 -12.25 12.91 28.03
N ALA A 250 -12.54 14.21 28.11
CA ALA A 250 -11.52 15.23 28.21
C ALA A 250 -10.82 15.03 29.57
N ALA A 251 -9.86 14.11 29.61
CA ALA A 251 -8.95 13.98 30.73
C ALA A 251 -7.98 15.16 30.68
N ALA A 252 -7.96 15.97 31.74
CA ALA A 252 -6.93 16.97 31.95
C ALA A 252 -5.53 16.35 31.79
N PRO A 253 -4.53 17.07 31.24
CA PRO A 253 -3.23 16.51 30.92
C PRO A 253 -2.50 16.15 32.22
N SER A 254 -2.55 14.88 32.59
CA SER A 254 -1.66 14.34 33.61
C SER A 254 -0.34 13.99 32.95
N GLU A 255 0.77 14.59 33.39
CA GLU A 255 2.15 14.18 33.07
C GLU A 255 2.47 12.81 33.70
N VAL A 256 1.63 11.81 33.41
CA VAL A 256 1.69 10.45 33.91
C VAL A 256 1.66 9.54 32.70
N TRP A 257 2.58 8.59 32.63
CA TRP A 257 2.64 7.59 31.59
C TRP A 257 1.51 6.58 31.75
N ARG A 258 0.83 6.29 30.64
CA ARG A 258 -0.30 5.38 30.57
C ARG A 258 -0.08 4.35 29.50
N PHE A 259 -0.57 3.15 29.76
CA PHE A 259 -0.63 2.06 28.79
C PHE A 259 -2.04 1.93 28.25
N SER A 260 -2.16 1.72 26.94
CA SER A 260 -3.42 1.41 26.26
C SER A 260 -3.19 0.44 25.11
N THR A 261 -4.28 -0.17 24.65
CA THR A 261 -4.33 -1.04 23.47
C THR A 261 -5.50 -0.59 22.60
N ASN A 262 -5.27 -0.38 21.32
CA ASN A 262 -6.30 -0.04 20.34
C ASN A 262 -6.26 -1.03 19.17
N GLU A 263 -7.39 -1.20 18.49
CA GLU A 263 -7.42 -1.91 17.21
C GLU A 263 -7.15 -0.90 16.10
N GLU A 264 -6.09 -1.13 15.32
CA GLU A 264 -5.75 -0.32 14.14
C GLU A 264 -5.99 -1.14 12.87
N ASP A 265 -5.85 -0.53 11.68
CA ASP A 265 -6.06 -1.21 10.39
C ASP A 265 -5.13 -2.45 10.18
N TRP A 266 -4.07 -2.56 10.98
CA TRP A 266 -3.12 -3.67 11.00
C TRP A 266 -3.26 -4.58 12.25
N GLY A 267 -4.31 -4.40 13.05
CA GLY A 267 -4.62 -5.21 14.23
C GLY A 267 -4.32 -4.51 15.57
N GLU A 268 -4.30 -5.30 16.65
CA GLU A 268 -4.03 -4.82 18.01
C GLU A 268 -2.70 -4.03 18.03
N THR A 269 -2.75 -2.80 18.53
CA THR A 269 -1.59 -1.91 18.69
C THR A 269 -1.51 -1.45 20.14
N CYS A 270 -0.33 -1.65 20.71
CA CYS A 270 0.01 -1.28 22.07
C CYS A 270 0.56 0.15 22.07
N PHE A 271 0.19 0.95 23.07
CA PHE A 271 0.70 2.29 23.28
C PHE A 271 1.17 2.47 24.72
N VAL A 272 2.27 3.19 24.89
CA VAL A 272 2.69 3.75 26.18
C VAL A 272 3.07 5.19 26.00
N GLU A 273 2.29 6.10 26.60
CA GLU A 273 2.35 7.52 26.27
C GLU A 273 2.14 8.43 27.46
N THR A 274 2.59 9.67 27.32
CA THR A 274 2.36 10.77 28.25
C THR A 274 2.14 12.07 27.50
N HIS A 275 1.66 13.09 28.20
CA HIS A 275 1.40 14.41 27.65
C HIS A 275 2.10 15.46 28.51
N LYS A 276 2.70 16.46 27.87
CA LYS A 276 3.22 17.66 28.51
C LYS A 276 2.70 18.89 27.77
N GLY A 277 1.71 19.56 28.36
CA GLY A 277 0.94 20.58 27.66
C GLY A 277 0.29 19.98 26.40
N ASP A 278 0.49 20.63 25.25
CA ASP A 278 -0.04 20.19 23.96
C ASP A 278 0.85 19.14 23.25
N ILE A 279 1.95 18.73 23.88
CA ILE A 279 2.91 17.77 23.30
C ILE A 279 2.58 16.37 23.84
N LYS A 280 2.23 15.46 22.94
CA LYS A 280 2.05 14.04 23.25
C LYS A 280 3.31 13.27 22.85
N ILE A 281 3.82 12.43 23.74
CA ILE A 281 5.04 11.64 23.50
C ILE A 281 4.79 10.22 23.96
N GLY A 282 5.25 9.25 23.19
CA GLY A 282 5.13 7.87 23.61
C GLY A 282 5.86 6.90 22.72
N PHE A 283 5.53 5.64 22.94
CA PHE A 283 5.96 4.52 22.13
C PHE A 283 4.74 3.72 21.70
N MET A 284 4.81 3.22 20.48
CA MET A 284 3.80 2.31 19.94
C MET A 284 4.48 1.09 19.33
N ALA A 285 3.76 -0.03 19.37
CA ALA A 285 4.15 -1.25 18.69
C ALA A 285 2.95 -2.19 18.57
N SER A 286 2.89 -2.96 17.50
CA SER A 286 2.02 -4.12 17.45
C SER A 286 2.69 -5.32 18.15
N PRO A 287 1.91 -6.28 18.70
CA PRO A 287 2.43 -7.54 19.22
C PRO A 287 3.44 -8.21 18.28
N GLY A 288 4.63 -8.54 18.78
CA GLY A 288 5.68 -9.18 17.98
C GLY A 288 6.39 -8.28 16.97
N GLU A 289 6.03 -7.00 16.85
CA GLU A 289 6.59 -6.06 15.87
C GLU A 289 7.64 -5.11 16.46
N GLN A 290 8.24 -4.27 15.60
CA GLN A 290 9.25 -3.32 16.03
C GLN A 290 8.67 -2.13 16.83
N LEU A 291 9.50 -1.59 17.73
CA LEU A 291 9.18 -0.43 18.54
C LEU A 291 9.30 0.87 17.73
N PHE A 292 8.30 1.73 17.84
CA PHE A 292 8.33 3.09 17.33
C PHE A 292 8.18 4.09 18.48
N GLY A 293 8.97 5.15 18.46
CA GLY A 293 8.74 6.33 19.29
C GLY A 293 7.92 7.34 18.52
N PHE A 294 7.06 8.11 19.20
CA PHE A 294 6.32 9.18 18.56
C PHE A 294 6.29 10.45 19.41
N VAL A 295 6.20 11.59 18.71
CA VAL A 295 6.07 12.93 19.28
C VAL A 295 5.09 13.74 18.46
N ASP A 296 3.99 14.15 19.08
CA ASP A 296 2.99 15.04 18.50
C ASP A 296 3.20 16.48 18.98
N GLY A 297 2.98 17.45 18.10
CA GLY A 297 2.99 18.89 18.44
C GLY A 297 4.37 19.57 18.57
N LEU A 298 5.50 18.87 18.39
CA LEU A 298 6.84 19.46 18.55
C LEU A 298 7.58 19.74 17.24
N PHE A 299 7.65 18.76 16.33
CA PHE A 299 8.54 18.80 15.16
C PHE A 299 7.85 19.29 13.89
N LYS A 300 8.66 19.75 12.92
CA LYS A 300 8.21 20.17 11.58
C LYS A 300 9.22 19.77 10.49
N GLY A 301 8.70 19.19 9.40
CA GLY A 301 9.48 18.60 8.31
C GLY A 301 10.37 17.45 8.79
N ASP A 302 11.18 16.89 7.89
CA ASP A 302 12.14 15.84 8.23
C ASP A 302 13.02 16.26 9.41
N THR A 303 13.14 15.36 10.39
CA THR A 303 13.85 15.65 11.62
C THR A 303 14.68 14.46 12.09
N ARG A 304 15.70 14.77 12.87
CA ARG A 304 16.48 13.81 13.64
C ARG A 304 16.34 14.19 15.10
N ALA A 305 15.99 13.23 15.94
CA ALA A 305 15.81 13.46 17.36
C ALA A 305 16.83 12.66 18.18
N THR A 306 17.30 13.28 19.26
CA THR A 306 18.10 12.64 20.30
C THR A 306 17.22 12.40 21.52
N TRP A 307 17.11 11.14 21.92
CA TRP A 307 16.34 10.65 23.06
C TRP A 307 17.31 10.39 24.21
N HIS A 308 17.11 11.05 25.33
CA HIS A 308 18.03 11.00 26.46
C HIS A 308 17.23 10.83 27.74
N VAL A 309 17.55 9.80 28.52
CA VAL A 309 16.88 9.50 29.79
C VAL A 309 17.88 9.74 30.91
N ASP A 310 17.59 10.71 31.78
CA ASP A 310 18.49 11.16 32.87
C ASP A 310 19.97 11.21 32.46
N GLY A 311 20.84 10.40 33.06
CA GLY A 311 22.27 10.29 32.77
C GLY A 311 22.65 9.04 31.95
N GLN A 312 21.68 8.41 31.28
CA GLN A 312 21.89 7.22 30.47
C GLN A 312 22.39 7.57 29.05
N PRO A 313 22.95 6.62 28.30
CA PRO A 313 23.33 6.84 26.91
C PRO A 313 22.16 7.40 26.08
N ALA A 314 22.44 8.44 25.31
CA ALA A 314 21.48 9.02 24.39
C ALA A 314 21.35 8.17 23.11
N TYR A 315 20.14 8.08 22.58
CA TYR A 315 19.86 7.42 21.30
C TYR A 315 19.46 8.45 20.26
N VAL A 316 19.95 8.29 19.04
CA VAL A 316 19.61 9.15 17.91
C VAL A 316 18.73 8.37 16.96
N SER A 317 17.60 8.93 16.58
CA SER A 317 16.71 8.36 15.58
C SER A 317 16.27 9.40 14.55
N ASP A 318 16.12 8.94 13.32
CA ASP A 318 15.54 9.73 12.25
C ASP A 318 14.02 9.62 12.32
N GLY A 319 13.34 10.75 12.18
CA GLY A 319 11.89 10.84 12.31
C GLY A 319 11.24 11.66 11.21
N GLY A 320 10.01 11.28 10.90
CA GLY A 320 9.18 11.94 9.90
C GLY A 320 7.76 12.03 10.40
N GLN A 321 6.96 12.92 9.78
CA GLN A 321 5.55 12.99 10.09
C GLN A 321 4.87 11.70 9.62
N ASN A 322 4.19 11.01 10.53
CA ASN A 322 3.33 9.88 10.23
C ASN A 322 1.99 10.45 9.73
N ASP A 323 1.70 10.23 8.46
CA ASP A 323 0.50 10.78 7.83
C ASP A 323 -0.81 10.15 8.35
N TYR A 324 -0.78 8.95 8.94
CA TYR A 324 -1.97 8.29 9.51
C TYR A 324 -2.35 8.92 10.85
N PHE A 325 -1.39 9.03 11.76
CA PHE A 325 -1.63 9.57 13.10
C PHE A 325 -1.45 11.10 13.19
N GLY A 326 -0.79 11.72 12.22
CA GLY A 326 -0.46 13.14 12.19
C GLY A 326 0.76 13.55 13.05
N TRP A 327 1.21 12.70 13.97
CA TRP A 327 2.38 12.92 14.82
C TRP A 327 3.71 12.58 14.12
N TYR A 328 4.84 12.97 14.69
CA TYR A 328 6.15 12.51 14.21
C TYR A 328 6.49 11.14 14.78
N GLU A 329 6.91 10.22 13.92
CA GLU A 329 7.31 8.87 14.27
C GLU A 329 8.81 8.68 14.04
N PHE A 330 9.43 7.93 14.96
CA PHE A 330 10.85 7.66 15.03
C PHE A 330 11.08 6.15 15.11
N ASP A 331 11.86 5.62 14.17
CA ASP A 331 12.23 4.20 14.12
C ASP A 331 13.60 3.95 14.76
N GLN A 332 14.01 2.68 14.78
CA GLN A 332 15.33 2.23 15.23
C GLN A 332 15.65 2.54 16.71
N LEU A 333 14.61 2.80 17.51
CA LEU A 333 14.76 2.94 18.95
C LEU A 333 14.92 1.56 19.59
N PRO A 334 15.95 1.34 20.41
CA PRO A 334 16.16 0.05 21.05
C PRO A 334 15.13 -0.17 22.16
N VAL A 335 14.71 -1.43 22.32
CA VAL A 335 13.82 -1.84 23.43
C VAL A 335 14.44 -1.52 24.81
N ASP A 336 15.77 -1.47 24.90
CA ASP A 336 16.51 -1.07 26.10
C ASP A 336 16.21 0.36 26.54
N LEU A 337 15.83 1.27 25.64
CA LEU A 337 15.36 2.61 25.98
C LEU A 337 14.15 2.53 26.92
N LEU A 338 13.23 1.59 26.69
CA LEU A 338 12.07 1.38 27.58
C LEU A 338 12.49 0.93 28.98
N ALA A 339 13.59 0.18 29.12
CA ALA A 339 14.09 -0.19 30.44
C ALA A 339 14.56 1.04 31.23
N GLN A 340 15.22 1.98 30.55
CA GLN A 340 15.69 3.24 31.17
C GLN A 340 14.53 4.06 31.73
N LEU A 341 13.37 4.08 31.05
CA LEU A 341 12.18 4.83 31.50
C LEU A 341 11.63 4.38 32.85
N THR A 342 11.81 3.09 33.21
CA THR A 342 11.24 2.53 34.45
C THR A 342 12.05 2.86 35.71
N GLN A 343 13.30 3.29 35.55
CA GLN A 343 14.25 3.49 36.65
C GLN A 343 14.72 4.95 36.79
N SER A 344 14.21 5.83 35.94
CA SER A 344 14.69 7.20 35.77
C SER A 344 13.57 8.22 36.06
N HIS A 345 13.92 9.49 36.13
CA HIS A 345 13.03 10.58 36.52
C HIS A 345 12.50 11.37 35.33
N GLU A 346 13.34 11.61 34.32
CA GLU A 346 12.97 12.38 33.14
C GLU A 346 13.51 11.79 31.83
N MET A 347 12.81 12.11 30.74
CA MET A 347 13.25 11.89 29.38
C MET A 347 13.23 13.20 28.61
N ALA A 348 14.34 13.53 27.96
CA ALA A 348 14.49 14.64 27.04
C ALA A 348 14.53 14.15 25.59
N ILE A 349 13.76 14.80 24.72
CA ILE A 349 13.82 14.60 23.28
C ILE A 349 14.24 15.93 22.66
N THR A 350 15.35 15.91 21.93
CA THR A 350 15.94 17.11 21.31
C THR A 350 16.06 16.92 19.79
N GLY A 351 15.42 17.79 19.01
CA GLY A 351 15.52 17.84 17.57
C GLY A 351 16.81 18.48 17.07
N ALA A 352 17.20 18.14 15.84
CA ALA A 352 18.39 18.68 15.19
C ALA A 352 18.36 20.20 14.99
N LYS A 353 17.18 20.84 14.98
CA LYS A 353 17.02 22.29 14.83
C LYS A 353 16.88 23.01 16.18
N GLY A 354 17.06 22.29 17.29
CA GLY A 354 17.03 22.82 18.65
C GLY A 354 15.67 22.73 19.34
N GLU A 355 14.65 22.13 18.72
CA GLU A 355 13.40 21.80 19.40
C GLU A 355 13.69 20.88 20.58
N ARG A 356 13.07 21.12 21.74
CA ARG A 356 13.30 20.28 22.91
C ARG A 356 12.05 20.15 23.76
N VAL A 357 11.78 18.92 24.18
CA VAL A 357 10.80 18.61 25.22
C VAL A 357 11.45 17.73 26.28
N VAL A 358 11.09 17.96 27.54
CA VAL A 358 11.51 17.15 28.68
C VAL A 358 10.26 16.71 29.40
N VAL A 359 10.03 15.40 29.52
CA VAL A 359 8.86 14.82 30.21
C VAL A 359 9.28 14.08 31.46
N GLY A 360 8.48 14.18 32.51
CA GLY A 360 8.63 13.34 33.69
C GLY A 360 8.26 11.88 33.39
N LEU A 361 8.84 10.95 34.13
CA LEU A 361 8.61 9.51 34.00
C LEU A 361 7.63 8.96 35.05
N ASN A 362 6.79 9.82 35.61
CA ASN A 362 5.76 9.43 36.56
C ASN A 362 4.83 8.38 35.94
N GLY A 363 4.59 7.26 36.63
CA GLY A 363 3.76 6.16 36.11
C GLY A 363 4.45 5.24 35.08
N ALA A 364 5.65 5.58 34.59
CA ALA A 364 6.35 4.75 33.60
C ALA A 364 6.69 3.36 34.15
N ALA A 365 7.04 3.27 35.44
CA ALA A 365 7.30 2.02 36.15
C ALA A 365 6.11 1.04 36.14
N GLU A 366 4.87 1.53 35.98
CA GLU A 366 3.68 0.68 35.87
C GLU A 366 3.24 0.46 34.41
N ALA A 367 3.28 1.51 33.59
CA ALA A 367 2.81 1.47 32.21
C ALA A 367 3.75 0.69 31.28
N VAL A 368 5.06 0.90 31.40
CA VAL A 368 6.06 0.31 30.50
C VAL A 368 6.11 -1.23 30.61
N PRO A 369 6.02 -1.86 31.79
CA PRO A 369 5.92 -3.32 31.87
C PRO A 369 4.71 -3.90 31.14
N LYS A 370 3.54 -3.23 31.23
CA LYS A 370 2.33 -3.65 30.50
C LYS A 370 2.53 -3.55 28.99
N PHE A 371 3.17 -2.47 28.52
CA PHE A 371 3.55 -2.30 27.13
C PHE A 371 4.53 -3.39 26.65
N LYS A 372 5.59 -3.67 27.42
CA LYS A 372 6.54 -4.75 27.10
C LYS A 372 5.86 -6.13 27.05
N ALA A 373 4.90 -6.38 27.94
CA ALA A 373 4.12 -7.61 27.91
C ALA A 373 3.25 -7.71 26.65
N CYS A 374 2.67 -6.59 26.20
CA CYS A 374 1.90 -6.50 24.95
C CYS A 374 2.79 -6.76 23.73
N LEU A 375 3.99 -6.15 23.70
CA LEU A 375 5.01 -6.36 22.66
C LEU A 375 5.46 -7.83 22.56
N ALA A 376 5.50 -8.54 23.70
CA ALA A 376 5.94 -9.93 23.77
C ALA A 376 4.85 -10.97 23.42
N LYS A 377 3.61 -10.54 23.15
CA LYS A 377 2.57 -11.45 22.64
C LYS A 377 2.95 -11.90 21.21
N HIS A 378 2.82 -13.20 20.94
CA HIS A 378 3.16 -13.85 19.67
C HIS A 378 1.91 -14.25 18.88
#